data_AF-A0AAU2JFA4-F1
#
_entry.id   AF-A0AAU2JFA4-F1
#
_cell.length_a   1.000
_cell.length_b   1.000
_cell.length_c   1.000
_cell.angle_alpha   90.00
_cell.angle_beta   90.00
_cell.angle_gamma   90.00
#
_symmetry.space_group_name_H-M   'P 1'
#
loop_
_entity.id
_entity.type
_entity.pdbx_description
1 polymer ?
#
loop_
_entity_poly.entity_id
_entity_poly.type
_entity_poly.pdbx_seq_one_letter_code
_entity_poly.pdbx_strand_id
1 'polypeptide(L)' 'MSEQPAPAEARQLEPAAADAVRAYAVKTRADADRFAAVLEDIATNGLLDSEQCTPWEELREAHLASQRPAVA' A
#
# COMPACT_ATOMS: atom_id res chain seq x y z
N MET A 1 -22.45 -9.70 -36.13
CA MET A 1 -22.53 -8.24 -35.93
C MET A 1 -22.58 -8.01 -34.43
N SER A 2 -21.43 -7.75 -33.80
CA SER A 2 -21.37 -7.51 -32.35
C SER A 2 -21.54 -6.02 -32.12
N GLU A 3 -22.62 -5.63 -31.45
CA GLU A 3 -22.83 -4.26 -31.01
C GLU A 3 -21.85 -3.97 -29.88
N GLN A 4 -20.82 -3.20 -30.20
CA GLN A 4 -19.94 -2.61 -29.18
C GLN A 4 -20.77 -1.57 -28.43
N PRO A 5 -20.91 -1.67 -27.09
CA PRO A 5 -21.67 -0.68 -26.33
C PRO A 5 -21.07 0.70 -26.57
N ALA A 6 -21.94 1.69 -26.80
CA ALA A 6 -21.53 3.07 -27.04
C ALA A 6 -20.60 3.54 -25.90
N PRO A 7 -19.52 4.29 -26.22
CA PRO A 7 -18.62 4.79 -25.20
C PRO A 7 -19.43 5.61 -24.20
N ALA A 8 -19.48 5.17 -22.95
CA ALA A 8 -20.13 5.90 -21.89
C ALA A 8 -19.55 7.33 -21.86
N GLU A 9 -20.41 8.34 -21.90
CA GLU A 9 -20.00 9.74 -21.80
C GLU A 9 -19.08 9.89 -20.58
N ALA A 10 -17.83 10.28 -20.82
CA ALA A 10 -16.86 10.44 -19.76
C ALA A 10 -17.33 11.56 -18.82
N ARG A 11 -17.89 11.20 -17.67
CA ARG A 11 -18.21 12.16 -16.61
C ARG A 11 -16.91 12.84 -16.18
N GLN A 12 -16.82 14.13 -16.46
CA GLN A 12 -15.71 14.95 -16.01
C GLN A 12 -15.75 15.07 -14.49
N LEU A 13 -14.63 14.76 -13.85
CA LEU A 13 -14.45 14.98 -12.43
C LEU A 13 -14.24 16.47 -12.17
N GLU A 14 -14.76 16.96 -11.04
CA GLU A 14 -14.39 18.27 -10.53
C GLU A 14 -12.85 18.38 -10.40
N PRO A 15 -12.23 19.52 -10.71
CA PRO A 15 -10.78 19.66 -10.74
C PRO A 15 -10.08 19.18 -9.46
N ALA A 16 -10.65 19.50 -8.29
CA ALA A 16 -10.13 19.08 -7.00
C ALA A 16 -10.17 17.55 -6.81
N ALA A 17 -11.21 16.88 -7.31
CA ALA A 17 -11.31 15.42 -7.26
C ALA A 17 -10.28 14.77 -8.21
N ALA A 18 -10.09 15.35 -9.40
CA ALA A 18 -9.06 14.90 -10.33
C ALA A 18 -7.65 15.07 -9.74
N ASP A 19 -7.38 16.18 -9.05
CA ASP A 19 -6.11 16.40 -8.34
C ASP A 19 -5.89 15.42 -7.19
N ALA A 20 -6.92 15.13 -6.40
CA ALA A 20 -6.84 14.13 -5.34
C ALA A 20 -6.50 12.74 -5.87
N VAL A 21 -7.12 12.32 -6.99
CA VAL A 21 -6.82 11.04 -7.65
C VAL A 21 -5.39 11.02 -8.17
N ARG A 22 -4.92 12.11 -8.80
CA ARG A 22 -3.52 12.23 -9.24
C ARG A 22 -2.54 12.11 -8.07
N ALA A 23 -2.79 12.81 -6.97
CA ALA A 23 -1.94 12.75 -5.78
C ALA A 23 -1.91 11.34 -5.18
N TYR A 24 -3.07 10.68 -5.11
CA TYR A 24 -3.16 9.29 -4.66
C TYR A 24 -2.38 8.33 -5.56
N ALA A 25 -2.46 8.51 -6.89
CA ALA A 25 -1.71 7.70 -7.85
C ALA A 25 -0.19 7.90 -7.69
N VAL A 26 0.27 9.15 -7.50
CA VAL A 26 1.68 9.45 -7.23
C VAL A 26 2.15 8.76 -5.95
N LYS A 27 1.38 8.88 -4.86
CA LYS A 27 1.70 8.19 -3.60
C LYS A 27 1.77 6.68 -3.79
N THR A 28 0.77 6.10 -4.45
CA THR A 28 0.70 4.65 -4.69
C THR A 28 1.91 4.19 -5.50
N ARG A 29 2.33 4.97 -6.50
CA ARG A 29 3.51 4.64 -7.29
C ARG A 29 4.78 4.71 -6.45
N ALA A 30 4.94 5.75 -5.64
CA ALA A 30 6.09 5.88 -4.74
C ALA A 30 6.15 4.74 -3.71
N ASP A 31 5.02 4.34 -3.13
CA ASP A 31 4.93 3.21 -2.22
C ASP A 31 5.29 1.89 -2.92
N ALA A 32 4.81 1.70 -4.15
CA ALA A 32 5.15 0.53 -4.96
C ALA A 32 6.64 0.46 -5.30
N ASP A 33 7.25 1.58 -5.70
CA ASP A 33 8.68 1.64 -6.00
C ASP A 33 9.52 1.36 -4.73
N ARG A 34 9.06 1.83 -3.56
CA ARG A 34 9.70 1.49 -2.26
C ARG A 34 9.63 0.00 -1.95
N PHE A 35 8.47 -0.64 -2.13
CA PHE A 35 8.34 -2.08 -1.88
C PHE A 35 9.15 -2.91 -2.87
N ALA A 36 9.18 -2.51 -4.15
CA ALA A 36 10.00 -3.15 -5.16
C ALA A 36 11.49 -3.12 -4.77
N ALA A 37 12.00 -1.97 -4.31
CA ALA A 37 13.38 -1.85 -3.86
C ALA A 37 13.71 -2.81 -2.70
N VAL A 38 12.80 -2.97 -1.73
CA VAL A 38 12.99 -3.94 -0.62
C VAL A 38 13.00 -5.38 -1.14
N LEU A 39 12.11 -5.72 -2.07
CA LEU A 39 12.06 -7.07 -2.64
C LEU A 39 13.30 -7.37 -3.50
N GLU A 40 13.82 -6.39 -4.22
CA GLU A 40 15.07 -6.48 -4.98
C GLU A 40 16.27 -6.67 -4.06
N ASP A 41 16.30 -5.96 -2.92
CA ASP A 41 17.33 -6.12 -1.89
C ASP A 41 17.31 -7.54 -1.30
N ILE A 42 16.12 -8.05 -0.94
CA ILE A 42 15.96 -9.43 -0.45
C ILE A 42 16.37 -10.45 -1.51
N ALA A 43 16.01 -10.22 -2.79
CA ALA A 43 16.41 -11.11 -3.87
C ALA A 43 17.93 -11.13 -4.08
N THR A 44 18.60 -10.00 -3.82
CA THR A 44 20.06 -9.83 -3.99
C THR A 44 20.84 -10.38 -2.80
N ASN A 45 20.37 -10.11 -1.58
CA ASN A 45 21.10 -10.32 -0.34
C ASN A 45 20.55 -11.47 0.52
N GLY A 46 19.40 -12.03 0.15
CA GLY A 46 18.68 -13.01 0.96
C GLY A 46 17.93 -12.36 2.12
N LEU A 47 17.31 -13.20 2.96
CA LEU A 47 16.69 -12.75 4.21
C LEU A 47 17.75 -12.64 5.31
N LEU A 48 17.51 -11.74 6.27
CA LEU A 48 18.27 -11.70 7.51
C LEU A 48 18.08 -12.99 8.30
N ASP A 49 19.08 -13.35 9.11
CA ASP A 49 18.95 -14.47 10.06
C ASP A 49 17.80 -14.21 11.03
N SER A 50 17.11 -15.29 11.42
CA SER A 50 15.99 -15.21 12.36
C SER A 50 16.37 -14.62 13.72
N GLU A 51 17.62 -14.81 14.16
CA GLU A 51 18.13 -14.21 15.40
C GLU A 51 18.29 -12.69 15.33
N GLN A 52 18.36 -12.12 14.12
CA GLN A 52 18.44 -10.68 13.87
C GLN A 52 17.05 -10.06 13.65
N CYS A 53 16.00 -10.88 13.55
CA CYS A 53 14.63 -10.45 13.32
C CYS A 53 13.83 -10.42 14.63
N THR A 54 12.91 -9.46 14.75
CA THR A 54 11.92 -9.48 15.84
C THR A 54 10.86 -10.55 15.55
N PRO A 55 10.53 -11.44 16.51
CA PRO A 55 9.45 -12.40 16.34
C PRO A 55 8.12 -11.71 16.04
N TRP A 56 7.32 -12.32 15.17
CA TRP A 56 6.03 -11.77 14.76
C TRP A 56 5.08 -11.57 15.95
N GLU A 57 5.10 -12.49 16.90
CA GLU A 57 4.30 -12.46 18.11
C GLU A 57 4.58 -11.19 18.92
N GLU A 58 5.84 -10.80 19.07
CA GLU A 58 6.21 -9.60 19.82
C GLU A 58 5.67 -8.33 19.16
N LEU A 59 5.83 -8.20 17.84
CA LEU A 59 5.30 -7.06 17.08
C LEU A 59 3.77 -7.01 17.13
N ARG A 60 3.12 -8.17 16.96
CA ARG A 60 1.66 -8.29 17.00
C ARG A 60 1.12 -7.89 18.37
N GLU A 61 1.69 -8.42 19.46
CA GLU A 61 1.20 -8.13 20.81
C GLU A 61 1.46 -6.68 21.21
N ALA A 62 2.61 -6.10 20.85
CA ALA A 62 2.87 -4.66 21.07
C ALA A 62 1.84 -3.79 20.33
N HIS A 63 1.55 -4.13 19.07
CA HIS A 63 0.55 -3.43 18.28
C HIS A 63 -0.86 -3.55 18.88
N LEU A 64 -1.29 -4.75 19.25
CA LEU A 64 -2.60 -4.98 19.88
C LEU A 64 -2.71 -4.27 21.23
N ALA A 65 -1.64 -4.25 22.02
CA ALA A 65 -1.59 -3.51 23.27
C ALA A 65 -1.76 -1.99 23.04
N SER A 66 -1.12 -1.43 22.01
CA SER A 66 -1.28 -0.01 21.64
C SER A 66 -2.70 0.35 21.17
N GLN A 67 -3.45 -0.63 20.67
CA GLN A 67 -4.83 -0.44 20.23
C GLN A 67 -5.86 -0.65 21.35
N ARG A 68 -5.45 -1.15 22.52
CA ARG A 68 -6.38 -1.36 23.63
C ARG A 68 -6.74 -0.01 24.26
N PRO A 69 -8.02 0.37 24.29
CA PRO A 69 -8.44 1.56 25.01
C PRO A 69 -8.16 1.36 26.51
N ALA A 70 -7.72 2.42 27.18
CA ALA A 70 -7.57 2.42 28.63
C ALA A 70 -8.96 2.20 29.26
N VAL A 71 -9.15 1.05 29.88
CA VAL A 71 -10.36 0.77 30.66
C VAL A 71 -10.29 1.65 31.90
N ALA A 72 -11.29 2.53 32.06
CA ALA A 72 -11.45 3.42 33.21
C ALA A 72 -12.11 2.70 34.40
#